data_AF-A0A2E2TVD3-F1
#
_entry.id   AF-A0A2E2TVD3-F1
#
_cell.length_a   1.000
_cell.length_b   1.000
_cell.length_c   1.000
_cell.angle_alpha   90.00
_cell.angle_beta   90.00
_cell.angle_gamma   90.00
#
_symmetry.space_group_name_H-M   'P 1'
#
loop_
_entity.id
_entity.type
_entity.pdbx_description
1 polymer ?
#
loop_
_entity_poly.entity_id
_entity_poly.type
_entity_poly.pdbx_seq_one_letter_code
_entity_poly.pdbx_strand_id
1 'polypeptide(L)'
;MTSNDNSVARTIMEHMQRRRLAILTMVSATTFWLVLGYATWIMNGCRAWLPYISDFDLYEPGDTIFTVGTLASGFLVFWIVMELHSMNMARLTEKGHSNLWHGLNHLAVFPGLVGAFSCIRIGTVPWDTDGPMHGHYAMDIFYNGVYWCLLVTFVSAKIWWSSPSFKRILWLRLGAALSAAIGLYKMITAQIAVWGDDFDWDAYNASASNMLEFCTQALEPAINTGAAWEYVLVAGILGTILSFLPEVTFVEQTKTSESEE
;
A
#
# COMPACT_ATOMS: atom_id res chain seq x y z
N MET A 1 37.63 23.05 8.86
CA MET A 1 36.60 22.82 7.82
C MET A 1 36.23 21.34 7.67
N THR A 2 37.17 20.40 7.76
CA THR A 2 36.97 18.95 7.51
C THR A 2 36.06 18.18 8.50
N SER A 3 35.93 18.61 9.76
CA SER A 3 35.12 17.86 10.74
C SER A 3 33.61 18.03 10.57
N ASN A 4 33.16 19.18 10.05
CA ASN A 4 31.73 19.50 9.93
C ASN A 4 31.12 18.83 8.68
N ASP A 5 31.86 18.84 7.56
CA ASP A 5 31.44 18.23 6.30
C ASP A 5 31.28 16.71 6.42
N ASN A 6 32.14 16.05 7.20
CA ASN A 6 32.05 14.63 7.49
C ASN A 6 30.80 14.26 8.31
N SER A 7 30.31 15.16 9.16
CA SER A 7 29.10 14.94 9.98
C SER A 7 27.83 15.06 9.15
N VAL A 8 27.77 16.06 8.27
CA VAL A 8 26.62 16.30 7.39
C VAL A 8 26.47 15.16 6.37
N ALA A 9 27.57 14.75 5.74
CA ALA A 9 27.57 13.65 4.77
C ALA A 9 27.10 12.33 5.39
N ARG A 10 27.53 12.04 6.63
CA ARG A 10 27.10 10.85 7.37
C ARG A 10 25.59 10.86 7.63
N THR A 11 25.07 11.99 8.09
CA THR A 11 23.63 12.17 8.39
C THR A 11 22.77 11.96 7.14
N ILE A 12 23.18 12.54 5.99
CA ILE A 12 22.48 12.37 4.71
C ILE A 12 22.48 10.88 4.29
N MET A 13 23.63 10.21 4.41
CA MET A 13 23.76 8.79 4.09
C MET A 13 22.87 7.91 4.97
N GLU A 14 22.81 8.16 6.28
CA GLU A 14 21.95 7.44 7.21
C GLU A 14 20.46 7.59 6.87
N HIS A 15 20.00 8.82 6.58
CA HIS A 15 18.62 9.04 6.15
C HIS A 15 18.28 8.32 4.83
N MET A 16 19.20 8.33 3.85
CA MET A 16 18.99 7.61 2.60
C MET A 16 18.90 6.09 2.82
N GLN A 17 19.80 5.51 3.61
CA GLN A 17 19.80 4.08 3.91
C GLN A 17 18.51 3.68 4.64
N ARG A 18 18.09 4.45 5.63
CA ARG A 18 16.87 4.22 6.41
C ARG A 18 15.62 4.25 5.53
N ARG A 19 15.50 5.22 4.62
CA ARG A 19 14.38 5.31 3.67
C ARG A 19 14.34 4.13 2.70
N ARG A 20 15.50 3.74 2.15
CA ARG A 20 15.60 2.55 1.27
C ARG A 20 15.20 1.28 2.01
N LEU A 21 15.65 1.13 3.25
CA LEU A 21 15.28 0.01 4.11
C LEU A 21 13.77 -0.03 4.34
N ALA A 22 13.15 1.09 4.74
CA ALA A 22 11.71 1.17 4.95
C ALA A 22 10.91 0.76 3.69
N ILE A 23 11.29 1.25 2.51
CA ILE A 23 10.63 0.90 1.22
C ILE A 23 10.77 -0.59 0.94
N LEU A 24 12.00 -1.13 0.99
CA LEU A 24 12.26 -2.52 0.64
C LEU A 24 11.63 -3.47 1.64
N THR A 25 11.75 -3.20 2.93
CA THR A 25 11.12 -4.03 3.97
C THR A 25 9.60 -4.03 3.85
N MET A 26 8.96 -2.88 3.62
CA MET A 26 7.50 -2.80 3.41
C MET A 26 7.05 -3.65 2.22
N VAL A 27 7.67 -3.45 1.06
CA VAL A 27 7.28 -4.14 -0.18
C VAL A 27 7.57 -5.63 -0.08
N SER A 28 8.75 -6.01 0.39
CA SER A 28 9.15 -7.42 0.51
C SER A 28 8.34 -8.16 1.56
N ALA A 29 8.13 -7.59 2.75
CA ALA A 29 7.36 -8.25 3.80
C ALA A 29 5.90 -8.46 3.38
N THR A 30 5.27 -7.43 2.81
CA THR A 30 3.88 -7.51 2.34
C THR A 30 3.71 -8.51 1.22
N THR A 31 4.60 -8.48 0.23
CA THR A 31 4.58 -9.45 -0.88
C THR A 31 4.82 -10.87 -0.36
N PHE A 32 5.73 -11.04 0.60
CA PHE A 32 6.07 -12.36 1.13
C PHE A 32 4.89 -13.02 1.83
N TRP A 33 4.20 -12.33 2.76
CA TRP A 33 3.08 -12.96 3.46
C TRP A 33 1.87 -13.20 2.52
N LEU A 34 1.64 -12.35 1.52
CA LEU A 34 0.60 -12.59 0.49
C LEU A 34 0.90 -13.84 -0.33
N VAL A 35 2.16 -14.03 -0.75
CA VAL A 35 2.60 -15.22 -1.47
C VAL A 35 2.51 -16.46 -0.59
N LEU A 36 2.88 -16.36 0.69
CA LEU A 36 2.73 -17.46 1.64
C LEU A 36 1.26 -17.82 1.84
N GLY A 37 0.38 -16.84 2.09
CA GLY A 37 -1.06 -17.07 2.22
C GLY A 37 -1.63 -17.79 1.01
N TYR A 38 -1.30 -17.30 -0.20
CA TYR A 38 -1.71 -17.97 -1.44
C TYR A 38 -1.11 -19.38 -1.59
N ALA A 39 0.15 -19.59 -1.21
CA ALA A 39 0.74 -20.93 -1.24
C ALA A 39 0.01 -21.89 -0.29
N THR A 40 -0.35 -21.43 0.92
CA THR A 40 -1.12 -22.23 1.87
C THR A 40 -2.52 -22.55 1.35
N TRP A 41 -3.19 -21.59 0.71
CA TRP A 41 -4.48 -21.79 0.03
C TRP A 41 -4.40 -22.94 -0.99
N ILE A 42 -3.40 -22.95 -1.86
CA ILE A 42 -3.22 -24.02 -2.85
C ILE A 42 -2.85 -25.36 -2.19
N MET A 43 -1.96 -25.35 -1.21
CA MET A 43 -1.54 -26.56 -0.48
C MET A 43 -2.71 -27.23 0.25
N ASN A 44 -3.69 -26.44 0.66
CA ASN A 44 -4.93 -26.86 1.30
C ASN A 44 -5.97 -27.45 0.32
N GLY A 45 -5.65 -27.55 -0.97
CA GLY A 45 -6.50 -28.17 -1.99
C GLY A 45 -7.50 -27.20 -2.63
N CYS A 46 -7.36 -25.90 -2.38
CA CYS A 46 -8.23 -24.89 -2.93
C CYS A 46 -7.94 -24.61 -4.41
N ARG A 47 -8.91 -23.99 -5.10
CA ARG A 47 -8.77 -23.64 -6.52
C ARG A 47 -7.58 -22.70 -6.72
N ALA A 48 -6.86 -22.89 -7.83
CA ALA A 48 -5.80 -21.98 -8.30
C ALA A 48 -6.35 -20.70 -8.95
N TRP A 49 -7.38 -20.14 -8.33
CA TRP A 49 -7.93 -18.82 -8.65
C TRP A 49 -7.69 -17.90 -7.45
N LEU A 50 -7.52 -16.61 -7.70
CA LEU A 50 -7.23 -15.61 -6.67
C LEU A 50 -8.44 -15.47 -5.71
N PRO A 51 -8.32 -15.93 -4.44
CA PRO A 51 -9.35 -15.68 -3.42
C PRO A 51 -9.26 -14.22 -2.94
N TYR A 52 -10.23 -13.71 -2.18
CA TYR A 52 -9.97 -12.45 -1.49
C TYR A 52 -8.78 -12.62 -0.55
N ILE A 53 -7.98 -11.56 -0.37
CA ILE A 53 -6.84 -11.58 0.55
C ILE A 53 -7.34 -11.89 1.98
N SER A 54 -8.54 -11.43 2.33
CA SER A 54 -9.23 -11.75 3.58
C SER A 54 -9.59 -13.23 3.75
N ASP A 55 -9.68 -14.01 2.66
CA ASP A 55 -9.98 -15.45 2.75
C ASP A 55 -8.80 -16.23 3.35
N PHE A 56 -7.60 -15.64 3.38
CA PHE A 56 -6.46 -16.22 4.10
C PHE A 56 -6.69 -16.26 5.61
N ASP A 57 -7.59 -15.43 6.15
CA ASP A 57 -7.91 -15.32 7.58
C ASP A 57 -8.80 -16.47 8.12
N LEU A 58 -9.27 -17.37 7.25
CA LEU A 58 -10.30 -18.35 7.62
C LEU A 58 -9.76 -19.62 8.28
N TYR A 59 -8.57 -20.07 7.87
CA TYR A 59 -8.08 -21.41 8.23
C TYR A 59 -6.58 -21.40 8.49
N GLU A 60 -6.14 -22.17 9.50
CA GLU A 60 -4.73 -22.35 9.78
C GLU A 60 -4.03 -23.21 8.71
N PRO A 61 -2.75 -22.95 8.40
CA PRO A 61 -1.88 -21.90 8.96
C PRO A 61 -2.07 -20.50 8.33
N GLY A 62 -3.02 -20.35 7.40
CA GLY A 62 -3.27 -19.11 6.67
C GLY A 62 -3.65 -17.94 7.56
N ASP A 63 -4.52 -18.18 8.55
CA ASP A 63 -4.96 -17.17 9.53
C ASP A 63 -3.75 -16.55 10.23
N THR A 64 -2.89 -17.38 10.84
CA THR A 64 -1.68 -16.89 11.49
C THR A 64 -0.81 -16.05 10.53
N ILE A 65 -0.70 -16.45 9.26
CA ILE A 65 0.07 -15.70 8.25
C ILE A 65 -0.58 -14.35 7.92
N PHE A 66 -1.91 -14.33 7.74
CA PHE A 66 -2.68 -13.12 7.48
C PHE A 66 -2.59 -12.14 8.65
N THR A 67 -2.83 -12.63 9.86
CA THR A 67 -2.83 -11.83 11.09
C THR A 67 -1.46 -11.22 11.37
N VAL A 68 -0.38 -12.01 11.32
CA VAL A 68 0.98 -11.48 11.51
C VAL A 68 1.39 -10.59 10.33
N GLY A 69 1.00 -10.96 9.11
CA GLY A 69 1.31 -10.22 7.88
C GLY A 69 0.70 -8.82 7.87
N THR A 70 -0.60 -8.70 8.17
CA THR A 70 -1.33 -7.44 8.22
C THR A 70 -0.84 -6.55 9.38
N LEU A 71 -0.58 -7.13 10.55
CA LEU A 71 0.06 -6.42 11.67
C LEU A 71 1.41 -5.81 11.27
N ALA A 72 2.30 -6.61 10.68
CA ALA A 72 3.62 -6.17 10.24
C ALA A 72 3.52 -5.11 9.13
N SER A 73 2.67 -5.34 8.13
CA SER A 73 2.41 -4.39 7.04
C SER A 73 1.89 -3.06 7.58
N GLY A 74 0.97 -3.05 8.54
CA GLY A 74 0.45 -1.82 9.12
C GLY A 74 1.53 -0.98 9.82
N PHE A 75 2.42 -1.59 10.61
CA PHE A 75 3.57 -0.88 11.20
C PHE A 75 4.55 -0.37 10.14
N LEU A 76 4.80 -1.15 9.08
CA LEU A 76 5.68 -0.76 7.99
C LEU A 76 5.08 0.37 7.13
N VAL A 77 3.77 0.39 6.92
CA VAL A 77 3.04 1.52 6.30
C VAL A 77 3.18 2.77 7.14
N PHE A 78 2.97 2.67 8.46
CA PHE A 78 3.19 3.80 9.36
C PHE A 78 4.61 4.37 9.21
N TRP A 79 5.62 3.49 9.24
CA TRP A 79 7.01 3.92 9.10
C TRP A 79 7.27 4.60 7.75
N ILE A 80 6.87 4.00 6.63
CA ILE A 80 7.16 4.58 5.31
C ILE A 80 6.43 5.89 5.07
N VAL A 81 5.20 6.04 5.57
CA VAL A 81 4.43 7.29 5.50
C VAL A 81 5.20 8.41 6.19
N MET A 82 5.75 8.16 7.39
CA MET A 82 6.53 9.15 8.13
C MET A 82 7.86 9.49 7.45
N GLU A 83 8.56 8.50 6.89
CA GLU A 83 9.81 8.72 6.16
C GLU A 83 9.61 9.57 4.90
N LEU A 84 8.58 9.26 4.11
CA LEU A 84 8.28 9.98 2.88
C LEU A 84 7.73 11.38 3.17
N HIS A 85 6.90 11.52 4.22
CA HIS A 85 6.45 12.82 4.69
C HIS A 85 7.64 13.71 5.07
N SER A 86 8.55 13.21 5.92
CA SER A 86 9.75 13.93 6.35
C SER A 86 10.65 14.31 5.16
N MET A 87 10.84 13.39 4.22
CA MET A 87 11.61 13.63 3.00
C MET A 87 11.01 14.74 2.14
N ASN A 88 9.71 14.67 1.87
CA ASN A 88 9.01 15.68 1.08
C ASN A 88 9.01 17.03 1.79
N MET A 89 8.86 17.03 3.12
CA MET A 89 8.88 18.24 3.93
C MET A 89 10.22 18.97 3.79
N ALA A 90 11.35 18.27 3.98
CA ALA A 90 12.68 18.87 3.79
C ALA A 90 12.81 19.52 2.40
N ARG A 91 12.42 18.80 1.35
CA ARG A 91 12.53 19.27 -0.04
C ARG A 91 11.60 20.43 -0.38
N LEU A 92 10.39 20.45 0.17
CA LEU A 92 9.45 21.56 -0.01
C LEU A 92 10.03 22.85 0.59
N THR A 93 10.60 22.74 1.80
CA THR A 93 11.25 23.86 2.48
C THR A 93 12.49 24.35 1.74
N GLU A 94 13.37 23.43 1.32
CA GLU A 94 14.61 23.76 0.59
C GLU A 94 14.31 24.51 -0.72
N LYS A 95 13.21 24.16 -1.41
CA LYS A 95 12.79 24.80 -2.67
C LYS A 95 11.92 26.05 -2.49
N GLY A 96 11.67 26.48 -1.26
CA GLY A 96 10.82 27.62 -0.97
C GLY A 96 9.39 27.47 -1.53
N HIS A 97 8.85 26.25 -1.54
CA HIS A 97 7.46 26.03 -1.96
C HIS A 97 6.48 26.65 -0.95
N SER A 98 5.29 27.03 -1.40
CA SER A 98 4.31 27.71 -0.57
C SER A 98 3.72 26.81 0.53
N ASN A 99 3.18 27.43 1.59
CA ASN A 99 2.50 26.74 2.69
C ASN A 99 1.37 25.80 2.24
N LEU A 100 0.76 26.06 1.07
CA LEU A 100 -0.23 25.16 0.48
C LEU A 100 0.35 23.75 0.25
N TRP A 101 1.57 23.65 -0.30
CA TRP A 101 2.21 22.36 -0.59
C TRP A 101 2.68 21.66 0.68
N HIS A 102 3.07 22.42 1.69
CA HIS A 102 3.36 21.89 3.02
C HIS A 102 2.09 21.28 3.62
N GLY A 103 0.97 22.00 3.55
CA GLY A 103 -0.35 21.53 3.96
C GLY A 103 -0.78 20.26 3.23
N LEU A 104 -0.59 20.18 1.91
CA LEU A 104 -0.89 18.97 1.13
C LEU A 104 -0.02 17.77 1.54
N ASN A 105 1.26 17.99 1.86
CA ASN A 105 2.14 16.94 2.35
C ASN A 105 1.75 16.45 3.76
N HIS A 106 1.24 17.34 4.62
CA HIS A 106 0.62 16.92 5.89
C HIS A 106 -0.69 16.18 5.67
N LEU A 107 -1.54 16.68 4.76
CA LEU A 107 -2.81 16.04 4.43
C LEU A 107 -2.62 14.61 3.93
N ALA A 108 -1.56 14.37 3.15
CA ALA A 108 -1.21 13.04 2.65
C ALA A 108 -0.91 12.05 3.78
N VAL A 109 -0.48 12.48 4.97
CA VAL A 109 -0.16 11.57 6.09
C VAL A 109 -1.42 10.91 6.64
N PHE A 110 -2.51 11.66 6.81
CA PHE A 110 -3.73 11.17 7.45
C PHE A 110 -4.30 9.88 6.83
N PRO A 111 -4.55 9.80 5.50
CA PRO A 111 -5.03 8.56 4.92
C PRO A 111 -4.01 7.42 5.10
N GLY A 112 -2.71 7.69 4.98
CA GLY A 112 -1.68 6.69 5.26
C GLY A 112 -1.76 6.12 6.68
N LEU A 113 -2.03 6.97 7.68
CA LEU A 113 -2.17 6.56 9.08
C LEU A 113 -3.47 5.79 9.36
N VAL A 114 -4.60 6.22 8.78
CA VAL A 114 -5.87 5.50 8.89
C VAL A 114 -5.73 4.10 8.29
N GLY A 115 -5.19 4.00 7.07
CA GLY A 115 -4.94 2.71 6.42
C GLY A 115 -3.97 1.83 7.21
N ALA A 116 -2.91 2.40 7.79
CA ALA A 116 -1.98 1.67 8.64
C ALA A 116 -2.66 1.10 9.90
N PHE A 117 -3.47 1.92 10.58
CA PHE A 117 -4.20 1.48 11.76
C PHE A 117 -5.21 0.38 11.42
N SER A 118 -6.01 0.55 10.38
CA SER A 118 -6.98 -0.45 9.96
C SER A 118 -6.29 -1.76 9.52
N CYS A 119 -5.11 -1.68 8.89
CA CYS A 119 -4.28 -2.85 8.57
C CYS A 119 -3.77 -3.58 9.82
N ILE A 120 -3.43 -2.87 10.90
CA ILE A 120 -3.07 -3.50 12.19
C ILE A 120 -4.26 -4.25 12.79
N ARG A 121 -5.49 -3.76 12.58
CA ARG A 121 -6.69 -4.27 13.24
C ARG A 121 -7.38 -5.40 12.47
N ILE A 122 -7.25 -5.45 11.14
CA ILE A 122 -8.06 -6.33 10.31
C ILE A 122 -7.87 -7.83 10.64
N GLY A 123 -6.64 -8.28 10.94
CA GLY A 123 -6.36 -9.65 11.39
C GLY A 123 -6.87 -10.01 12.79
N THR A 124 -7.60 -9.12 13.46
CA THR A 124 -8.27 -9.44 14.74
C THR A 124 -9.79 -9.47 14.62
N VAL A 125 -10.32 -9.30 13.42
CA VAL A 125 -11.75 -9.30 13.12
C VAL A 125 -12.02 -10.16 11.88
N PRO A 126 -12.01 -11.50 11.99
CA PRO A 126 -12.25 -12.38 10.85
C PRO A 126 -13.61 -12.10 10.21
N TRP A 127 -13.65 -12.08 8.88
CA TRP A 127 -14.84 -11.62 8.15
C TRP A 127 -16.04 -12.56 8.31
N ASP A 128 -15.82 -13.84 8.57
CA ASP A 128 -16.86 -14.85 8.81
C ASP A 128 -17.51 -14.71 10.20
N THR A 129 -16.85 -14.01 11.13
CA THR A 129 -17.34 -13.76 12.49
C THR A 129 -17.84 -12.33 12.71
N ASP A 130 -17.14 -11.33 12.17
CA ASP A 130 -17.49 -9.91 12.25
C ASP A 130 -17.28 -9.21 10.89
N GLY A 131 -18.00 -9.70 9.88
CA GLY A 131 -17.97 -9.17 8.52
C GLY A 131 -18.16 -7.65 8.40
N PRO A 132 -19.09 -7.00 9.14
CA PRO A 132 -19.23 -5.55 9.10
C PRO A 132 -17.97 -4.79 9.55
N MET A 133 -17.35 -5.21 10.66
CA MET A 133 -16.13 -4.57 11.16
C MET A 133 -14.93 -4.87 10.25
N HIS A 134 -14.80 -6.12 9.78
CA HIS A 134 -13.77 -6.51 8.82
C HIS A 134 -13.86 -5.66 7.55
N GLY A 135 -15.06 -5.57 6.97
CA GLY A 135 -15.34 -4.76 5.79
C GLY A 135 -15.02 -3.29 6.01
N HIS A 136 -15.34 -2.74 7.18
CA HIS A 136 -14.97 -1.37 7.53
C HIS A 136 -13.45 -1.16 7.49
N TYR A 137 -12.65 -2.03 8.15
CA TYR A 137 -11.20 -1.92 8.11
C TYR A 137 -10.63 -2.17 6.71
N ALA A 138 -11.14 -3.15 5.96
CA ALA A 138 -10.71 -3.42 4.59
C ALA A 138 -10.90 -2.18 3.69
N MET A 139 -12.09 -1.57 3.75
CA MET A 139 -12.37 -0.36 2.97
C MET A 139 -11.51 0.82 3.43
N ASP A 140 -11.25 0.97 4.73
CA ASP A 140 -10.32 1.99 5.22
C ASP A 140 -8.90 1.79 4.69
N ILE A 141 -8.38 0.55 4.67
CA ILE A 141 -7.06 0.24 4.08
C ILE A 141 -7.03 0.67 2.62
N PHE A 142 -8.05 0.29 1.84
CA PHE A 142 -8.05 0.46 0.40
C PHE A 142 -8.34 1.89 -0.06
N TYR A 143 -9.40 2.53 0.45
CA TYR A 143 -9.69 3.92 0.12
C TYR A 143 -8.53 4.83 0.52
N ASN A 144 -8.07 4.72 1.77
CA ASN A 144 -7.03 5.59 2.26
C ASN A 144 -5.67 5.26 1.62
N GLY A 145 -5.38 4.00 1.30
CA GLY A 145 -4.22 3.62 0.51
C GLY A 145 -4.19 4.27 -0.87
N VAL A 146 -5.32 4.27 -1.60
CA VAL A 146 -5.46 4.94 -2.90
C VAL A 146 -5.34 6.47 -2.75
N TYR A 147 -6.04 7.08 -1.79
CA TYR A 147 -5.92 8.53 -1.55
C TYR A 147 -4.48 8.94 -1.23
N TRP A 148 -3.79 8.17 -0.38
CA TRP A 148 -2.39 8.38 -0.08
C TRP A 148 -1.52 8.31 -1.35
N CYS A 149 -1.70 7.27 -2.18
CA CYS A 149 -0.96 7.11 -3.45
C CYS A 149 -1.11 8.32 -4.37
N LEU A 150 -2.34 8.83 -4.52
CA LEU A 150 -2.62 9.98 -5.38
C LEU A 150 -2.03 11.28 -4.81
N LEU A 151 -2.22 11.54 -3.51
CA LEU A 151 -1.72 12.75 -2.85
C LEU A 151 -0.19 12.79 -2.84
N VAL A 152 0.47 11.70 -2.45
CA VAL A 152 1.93 11.65 -2.39
C VAL A 152 2.55 11.77 -3.79
N THR A 153 1.90 11.20 -4.81
CA THR A 153 2.32 11.35 -6.21
C THR A 153 2.19 12.80 -6.67
N PHE A 154 1.10 13.48 -6.32
CA PHE A 154 0.87 14.88 -6.65
C PHE A 154 1.91 15.81 -5.99
N VAL A 155 2.20 15.59 -4.70
CA VAL A 155 3.24 16.33 -3.97
C VAL A 155 4.62 16.10 -4.60
N SER A 156 5.00 14.85 -4.88
CA SER A 156 6.28 14.56 -5.53
C SER A 156 6.39 15.16 -6.92
N ALA A 157 5.30 15.16 -7.70
CA ALA A 157 5.27 15.80 -9.01
C ALA A 157 5.58 17.29 -8.93
N LYS A 158 5.07 17.97 -7.89
CA LYS A 158 5.42 19.38 -7.65
C LYS A 158 6.90 19.56 -7.31
N ILE A 159 7.42 18.75 -6.39
CA ILE A 159 8.83 18.85 -5.93
C ILE A 159 9.80 18.64 -7.10
N TRP A 160 9.47 17.73 -8.02
CA TRP A 160 10.42 17.21 -9.00
C TRP A 160 10.08 17.47 -10.46
N TRP A 161 9.11 18.34 -10.76
CA TRP A 161 8.64 18.57 -12.13
C TRP A 161 9.75 18.90 -13.14
N SER A 162 10.77 19.65 -12.70
CA SER A 162 11.92 20.04 -13.50
C SER A 162 12.97 18.94 -13.67
N SER A 163 12.95 17.88 -12.85
CA SER A 163 13.97 16.83 -12.84
C SER A 163 13.76 15.81 -13.97
N PRO A 164 14.74 15.63 -14.89
CA PRO A 164 14.67 14.58 -15.92
C PRO A 164 14.61 13.17 -15.32
N SER A 165 15.31 12.95 -14.19
CA SER A 165 15.30 11.68 -13.46
C SER A 165 13.91 11.36 -12.92
N PHE A 166 13.17 12.37 -12.46
CA PHE A 166 11.81 12.19 -12.00
C PHE A 166 10.85 11.86 -13.14
N LYS A 167 10.96 12.52 -14.29
CA LYS A 167 10.12 12.22 -15.46
C LYS A 167 10.19 10.75 -15.91
N ARG A 168 11.36 10.10 -15.72
CA ARG A 168 11.53 8.66 -16.01
C ARG A 168 10.73 7.76 -15.08
N ILE A 169 10.61 8.13 -13.81
CA ILE A 169 9.88 7.32 -12.80
C ILE A 169 8.42 7.75 -12.65
N LEU A 170 8.07 8.96 -13.07
CA LEU A 170 6.72 9.52 -12.95
C LEU A 170 5.67 8.64 -13.61
N TRP A 171 5.94 8.12 -14.82
CA TRP A 171 5.01 7.25 -15.51
C TRP A 171 4.77 5.92 -14.79
N LEU A 172 5.82 5.35 -14.18
CA LEU A 172 5.69 4.16 -13.36
C LEU A 172 4.85 4.44 -12.09
N ARG A 173 5.11 5.58 -11.44
CA ARG A 173 4.35 5.99 -10.25
C ARG A 173 2.87 6.27 -10.56
N LEU A 174 2.60 7.00 -11.64
CA LEU A 174 1.24 7.27 -12.10
C LEU A 174 0.54 5.98 -12.51
N GLY A 175 1.22 5.09 -13.25
CA GLY A 175 0.69 3.78 -13.61
C GLY A 175 0.30 2.98 -12.37
N ALA A 176 1.16 2.91 -11.36
CA ALA A 176 0.89 2.20 -10.11
C ALA A 176 -0.28 2.82 -9.32
N ALA A 177 -0.31 4.15 -9.18
CA ALA A 177 -1.39 4.84 -8.46
C ALA A 177 -2.74 4.72 -9.18
N LEU A 178 -2.74 4.79 -10.53
CA LEU A 178 -3.94 4.58 -11.34
C LEU A 178 -4.41 3.12 -11.29
N SER A 179 -3.49 2.15 -11.32
CA SER A 179 -3.84 0.73 -11.10
C SER A 179 -4.49 0.52 -9.74
N ALA A 180 -3.99 1.19 -8.69
CA ALA A 180 -4.61 1.13 -7.36
C ALA A 180 -6.04 1.68 -7.38
N ALA A 181 -6.26 2.85 -7.99
CA ALA A 181 -7.57 3.47 -8.10
C ALA A 181 -8.57 2.66 -8.96
N ILE A 182 -8.11 2.12 -10.09
CA ILE A 182 -8.92 1.27 -10.98
C ILE A 182 -9.25 -0.04 -10.26
N GLY A 183 -8.29 -0.65 -9.58
CA GLY A 183 -8.49 -1.85 -8.78
C GLY A 183 -9.58 -1.64 -7.72
N LEU A 184 -9.51 -0.51 -6.99
CA LEU A 184 -10.53 -0.15 -5.99
C LEU A 184 -11.91 -0.01 -6.60
N TYR A 185 -12.02 0.80 -7.65
CA TYR A 185 -13.29 1.01 -8.33
C TYR A 185 -13.88 -0.31 -8.83
N LYS A 186 -13.07 -1.14 -9.49
CA LYS A 186 -13.52 -2.41 -10.05
C LYS A 186 -13.89 -3.43 -8.98
N MET A 187 -13.12 -3.53 -7.90
CA MET A 187 -13.43 -4.37 -6.74
C MET A 187 -14.78 -3.98 -6.13
N ILE A 188 -14.99 -2.69 -5.84
CA ILE A 188 -16.27 -2.19 -5.29
C ILE A 188 -17.42 -2.48 -6.24
N THR A 189 -17.28 -2.20 -7.54
CA THR A 189 -18.36 -2.45 -8.50
C THR A 189 -18.70 -3.93 -8.62
N ALA A 190 -17.72 -4.83 -8.50
CA ALA A 190 -17.95 -6.26 -8.48
C ALA A 190 -18.66 -6.70 -7.20
N GLN A 191 -18.27 -6.15 -6.05
CA GLN A 191 -18.92 -6.41 -4.76
C GLN A 191 -20.38 -5.95 -4.75
N ILE A 192 -20.68 -4.71 -5.16
CA ILE A 192 -22.05 -4.17 -5.21
C ILE A 192 -22.94 -4.97 -6.16
N ALA A 193 -22.38 -5.53 -7.23
CA ALA A 193 -23.13 -6.37 -8.16
C ALA A 193 -23.57 -7.72 -7.56
N VAL A 194 -22.95 -8.15 -6.45
CA VAL A 194 -23.26 -9.42 -5.78
C VAL A 194 -23.94 -9.21 -4.43
N TRP A 195 -23.45 -8.27 -3.61
CA TRP A 195 -23.97 -7.97 -2.28
C TRP A 195 -25.22 -7.06 -2.32
N GLY A 196 -26.23 -7.48 -3.09
CA GLY A 196 -27.56 -6.87 -3.10
C GLY A 196 -28.47 -7.43 -2.01
N ASP A 197 -29.73 -6.96 -1.99
CA ASP A 197 -30.74 -7.38 -1.00
C ASP A 197 -31.03 -8.90 -1.02
N ASP A 198 -30.77 -9.55 -2.16
CA ASP A 198 -30.99 -10.99 -2.37
C ASP A 198 -29.78 -11.87 -1.97
N PHE A 199 -28.68 -11.27 -1.51
CA PHE A 199 -27.48 -12.04 -1.13
C PHE A 199 -27.67 -12.75 0.22
N ASP A 200 -27.57 -14.09 0.20
CA ASP A 200 -27.70 -14.92 1.40
C ASP A 200 -26.39 -14.94 2.20
N TRP A 201 -26.23 -13.92 3.05
CA TRP A 201 -25.08 -13.79 3.96
C TRP A 201 -24.97 -14.97 4.93
N ASP A 202 -26.08 -15.53 5.37
CA ASP A 202 -26.09 -16.64 6.32
C ASP A 202 -25.53 -17.91 5.67
N ALA A 203 -25.96 -18.22 4.44
CA ALA A 203 -25.42 -19.34 3.68
C ALA A 203 -23.94 -19.12 3.30
N TYR A 204 -23.57 -17.90 2.92
CA TYR A 204 -22.19 -17.57 2.58
C TYR A 204 -21.26 -17.73 3.80
N ASN A 205 -21.63 -17.19 4.96
CA ASN A 205 -20.86 -17.35 6.20
C ASN A 205 -20.83 -18.81 6.66
N ALA A 206 -21.95 -19.53 6.56
CA ALA A 206 -21.99 -20.95 6.91
C ALA A 206 -21.04 -21.79 6.04
N SER A 207 -20.86 -21.43 4.76
CA SER A 207 -19.95 -22.14 3.88
C SER A 207 -18.49 -22.03 4.30
N ALA A 208 -18.10 -20.94 4.97
CA ALA A 208 -16.75 -20.76 5.53
C ALA A 208 -16.44 -21.72 6.70
N SER A 209 -17.43 -22.45 7.23
CA SER A 209 -17.16 -23.51 8.22
C SER A 209 -16.51 -24.76 7.62
N ASN A 210 -16.59 -24.94 6.30
CA ASN A 210 -16.03 -26.08 5.58
C ASN A 210 -15.05 -25.59 4.51
N MET A 211 -13.75 -25.57 4.86
CA MET A 211 -12.68 -25.07 3.99
C MET A 211 -12.75 -25.62 2.57
N LEU A 212 -12.80 -26.94 2.43
CA LEU A 212 -12.72 -27.55 1.10
C LEU A 212 -13.95 -27.20 0.27
N GLU A 213 -15.13 -27.14 0.87
CA GLU A 213 -16.35 -26.73 0.19
C GLU A 213 -16.28 -25.27 -0.24
N PHE A 214 -15.95 -24.36 0.68
CA PHE A 214 -15.81 -22.92 0.41
C PHE A 214 -14.83 -22.64 -0.73
N CYS A 215 -13.63 -23.21 -0.63
CA CYS A 215 -12.54 -22.86 -1.54
C CYS A 215 -12.52 -23.66 -2.85
N THR A 216 -13.35 -24.71 -2.97
CA THR A 216 -13.48 -25.50 -4.21
C THR A 216 -14.84 -25.43 -4.87
N GLN A 217 -15.87 -24.92 -4.20
CA GLN A 217 -17.20 -24.70 -4.77
C GLN A 217 -17.50 -23.22 -4.64
N ALA A 218 -17.03 -22.43 -5.62
CA ALA A 218 -17.31 -20.99 -5.64
C ALA A 218 -18.84 -20.79 -5.69
N LEU A 219 -19.46 -20.55 -4.53
CA LEU A 219 -20.89 -20.33 -4.36
C LEU A 219 -21.36 -19.17 -5.23
N GLU A 220 -20.55 -18.11 -5.27
CA GLU A 220 -20.75 -16.97 -6.15
C GLU A 220 -19.49 -16.68 -6.97
N PRO A 221 -19.35 -17.26 -8.18
CA PRO A 221 -18.17 -17.04 -9.03
C PRO A 221 -17.97 -15.57 -9.43
N ALA A 222 -19.00 -14.72 -9.32
CA ALA A 222 -18.88 -13.29 -9.58
C ALA A 222 -18.00 -12.56 -8.54
N ILE A 223 -18.01 -13.02 -7.28
CA ILE A 223 -17.20 -12.49 -6.17
C ILE A 223 -15.70 -12.60 -6.48
N ASN A 224 -15.30 -13.68 -7.13
CA ASN A 224 -13.93 -13.95 -7.55
C ASN A 224 -13.34 -12.91 -8.53
N THR A 225 -14.20 -12.18 -9.25
CA THR A 225 -13.73 -11.07 -10.10
C THR A 225 -13.29 -9.88 -9.25
N GLY A 226 -14.02 -9.59 -8.16
CA GLY A 226 -13.65 -8.54 -7.21
C GLY A 226 -12.32 -8.86 -6.50
N ALA A 227 -12.11 -10.11 -6.09
CA ALA A 227 -10.85 -10.58 -5.53
C ALA A 227 -9.64 -10.31 -6.45
N ALA A 228 -9.76 -10.61 -7.75
CA ALA A 228 -8.69 -10.32 -8.70
C ALA A 228 -8.33 -8.81 -8.76
N TRP A 229 -9.34 -7.93 -8.65
CA TRP A 229 -9.11 -6.48 -8.62
C TRP A 229 -8.51 -5.98 -7.31
N GLU A 230 -8.74 -6.69 -6.20
CA GLU A 230 -8.06 -6.43 -4.92
C GLU A 230 -6.54 -6.65 -5.06
N TYR A 231 -6.08 -7.71 -5.72
CA TYR A 231 -4.64 -7.90 -5.99
C TYR A 231 -4.07 -6.79 -6.88
N VAL A 232 -4.81 -6.34 -7.90
CA VAL A 232 -4.39 -5.20 -8.74
C VAL A 232 -4.27 -3.93 -7.89
N LEU A 233 -5.22 -3.72 -6.96
CA LEU A 233 -5.19 -2.61 -6.02
C LEU A 233 -3.92 -2.65 -5.15
N VAL A 234 -3.68 -3.78 -4.50
CA VAL A 234 -2.54 -3.94 -3.57
C VAL A 234 -1.22 -3.83 -4.32
N ALA A 235 -1.11 -4.45 -5.50
CA ALA A 235 0.05 -4.30 -6.37
C ALA A 235 0.28 -2.85 -6.80
N GLY A 236 -0.78 -2.10 -7.07
CA GLY A 236 -0.73 -0.66 -7.34
C GLY A 236 -0.14 0.13 -6.17
N ILE A 237 -0.63 -0.11 -4.95
CA ILE A 237 -0.12 0.56 -3.72
C ILE A 237 1.37 0.22 -3.50
N LEU A 238 1.74 -1.06 -3.57
CA LEU A 238 3.12 -1.50 -3.42
C LEU A 238 4.02 -0.93 -4.52
N GLY A 239 3.53 -0.85 -5.76
CA GLY A 239 4.22 -0.23 -6.88
C GLY A 239 4.46 1.26 -6.66
N THR A 240 3.48 1.99 -6.10
CA THR A 240 3.66 3.39 -5.72
C THR A 240 4.74 3.54 -4.65
N ILE A 241 4.73 2.72 -3.60
CA ILE A 241 5.79 2.72 -2.56
C ILE A 241 7.16 2.43 -3.18
N LEU A 242 7.27 1.38 -4.00
CA LEU A 242 8.53 0.98 -4.64
C LEU A 242 9.08 2.07 -5.58
N SER A 243 8.21 2.85 -6.23
CA SER A 243 8.60 3.95 -7.11
C SER A 243 9.36 5.07 -6.39
N PHE A 244 9.34 5.13 -5.06
CA PHE A 244 10.17 6.08 -4.29
C PHE A 244 11.63 5.64 -4.15
N LEU A 245 11.95 4.37 -4.37
CA LEU A 245 13.31 3.85 -4.22
C LEU A 245 14.37 4.64 -5.01
N PRO A 246 14.19 4.93 -6.31
CA PRO A 246 15.13 5.78 -7.06
C PRO A 246 15.11 7.25 -6.60
N GLU A 247 13.97 7.74 -6.09
CA GLU A 247 13.83 9.13 -5.63
C GLU A 247 14.62 9.42 -4.34
N VAL A 248 14.84 8.41 -3.48
CA VAL A 248 15.66 8.57 -2.27
C VAL A 248 17.09 9.01 -2.61
N THR A 249 17.60 8.61 -3.78
CA THR A 249 18.97 8.91 -4.25
C THR A 249 19.07 10.14 -5.14
N PHE A 250 17.98 10.88 -5.37
CA PHE A 250 18.05 12.09 -6.16
C PHE A 250 18.93 13.12 -5.43
N VAL A 251 20.13 13.31 -5.95
CA VAL A 251 21.02 14.42 -5.62
C VAL A 251 20.73 15.50 -6.65
N GLU A 252 20.36 16.69 -6.19
CA GLU A 252 20.22 17.83 -7.11
C GLU A 252 21.61 18.23 -7.59
N GLN A 253 21.80 18.35 -8.91
CA GLN A 253 22.93 19.11 -9.44
C GLN A 253 22.68 20.56 -9.07
N THR A 254 23.19 21.00 -7.92
CA THR A 254 23.38 22.43 -7.64
C THR A 254 24.14 22.98 -8.83
N LYS A 255 23.51 23.89 -9.57
CA LYS A 255 24.17 24.70 -10.57
C LYS A 255 25.33 25.42 -9.89
N THR A 256 26.54 24.88 -10.00
CA THR A 256 27.76 25.69 -10.09
C THR A 256 27.71 26.39 -11.45
N SER A 257 26.85 27.41 -11.55
CA SER A 257 26.81 28.34 -12.68
C SER A 257 26.53 29.75 -12.18
N GLU A 258 27.19 30.15 -11.09
CA GLU A 258 27.22 31.52 -10.58
C GLU A 258 28.63 31.90 -10.09
N SER A 259 29.68 31.43 -10.78
CA SER A 259 31.05 31.92 -10.54
C SER A 259 31.83 32.21 -11.83
N GLU A 260 31.13 32.39 -12.95
CA GLU A 260 31.72 32.86 -14.21
C GLU A 260 30.81 33.94 -14.82
N GLU A 261 30.57 35.03 -14.07
CA GLU A 261 30.32 36.37 -14.63
C GLU A 261 31.00 37.42 -13.73
#